data_AF-A0A937LT69-F1
#
_entry.id   AF-A0A937LT69-F1
#
_cell.length_a   1.000
_cell.length_b   1.000
_cell.length_c   1.000
_cell.angle_alpha   90.00
_cell.angle_beta   90.00
_cell.angle_gamma   90.00
#
_symmetry.space_group_name_H-M   'P 1'
#
loop_
_entity.id
_entity.type
_entity.pdbx_description
1 polymer ?
#
loop_
_entity_poly.entity_id
_entity_poly.type
_entity_poly.pdbx_seq_one_letter_code
_entity_poly.pdbx_strand_id
1 'polypeptide(L)'
;VTSIERSRSRSKIFIDNMKRLKFNPDLIIVDDENYNPKLKPDVILIDAPCSATGTIRKNPDIFLKPAPNNLDDLILIQDNILKNAANILNNNGFIMYITCSLQKIEGERRIEKFLLEQNKFSIVPFTTNDYPMLENCVTKEGFVRILPNSLNFKSSNVTNGSDGFFVSLLRMDK
;
A
#
# COMPACT_ATOMS: atom_id res chain seq x y z
N VAL A 1 -11.55 13.67 -2.68
CA VAL A 1 -10.87 12.36 -2.58
C VAL A 1 -11.79 11.34 -3.22
N THR A 2 -11.26 10.54 -4.12
CA THR A 2 -12.00 9.44 -4.76
C THR A 2 -11.49 8.12 -4.21
N SER A 3 -12.40 7.27 -3.76
CA SER A 3 -12.10 5.94 -3.20
C SER A 3 -12.66 4.87 -4.14
N ILE A 4 -11.78 3.93 -4.51
CA ILE A 4 -12.14 2.78 -5.33
C ILE A 4 -12.25 1.56 -4.42
N GLU A 5 -13.30 0.77 -4.57
CA GLU A 5 -13.50 -0.47 -3.82
C GLU A 5 -14.27 -1.47 -4.67
N ARG A 6 -13.63 -2.59 -5.01
CA ARG A 6 -14.26 -3.66 -5.81
C ARG A 6 -15.43 -4.35 -5.10
N SER A 7 -15.37 -4.48 -3.77
CA SER A 7 -16.33 -5.27 -3.00
C SER A 7 -17.52 -4.45 -2.52
N ARG A 8 -18.70 -4.79 -3.05
CA ARG A 8 -19.98 -4.21 -2.60
C ARG A 8 -20.30 -4.46 -1.13
N SER A 9 -19.78 -5.53 -0.52
CA SER A 9 -20.01 -5.79 0.91
C SER A 9 -19.11 -4.91 1.77
N ARG A 10 -17.83 -4.77 1.41
CA ARG A 10 -16.88 -3.88 2.09
C ARG A 10 -17.24 -2.42 1.94
N SER A 11 -17.79 -2.02 0.79
CA SER A 11 -18.21 -0.64 0.53
C SER A 11 -19.28 -0.14 1.50
N LYS A 12 -20.15 -1.01 2.03
CA LYS A 12 -21.11 -0.64 3.07
C LYS A 12 -20.42 -0.22 4.37
N ILE A 13 -19.43 -1.02 4.81
CA ILE A 13 -18.63 -0.73 6.01
C ILE A 13 -17.85 0.58 5.82
N PHE A 14 -17.32 0.81 4.62
CA PHE A 14 -16.68 2.07 4.26
C PHE A 14 -17.64 3.25 4.42
N ILE A 15 -18.85 3.18 3.84
CA ILE A 15 -19.87 4.25 3.92
C ILE A 15 -20.22 4.56 5.38
N ASP A 16 -20.41 3.54 6.22
CA ASP A 16 -20.75 3.74 7.62
C ASP A 16 -19.61 4.39 8.41
N ASN A 17 -18.35 4.03 8.12
CA ASN A 17 -17.18 4.71 8.68
C ASN A 17 -17.09 6.17 8.22
N MET A 18 -17.33 6.46 6.94
CA MET A 18 -17.29 7.80 6.40
C MET A 18 -18.37 8.70 7.04
N LYS A 19 -19.60 8.17 7.20
CA LYS A 19 -20.69 8.85 7.94
C LYS A 19 -20.29 9.18 9.37
N ARG A 20 -19.73 8.20 10.10
CA ARG A 20 -19.27 8.39 11.49
C ARG A 20 -18.19 9.46 11.60
N LEU A 21 -17.27 9.52 10.62
CA LEU A 21 -16.19 10.51 10.57
C LEU A 21 -16.63 11.87 10.01
N LYS A 22 -17.90 12.01 9.57
CA LYS A 22 -18.41 13.21 8.87
C LYS A 22 -17.55 13.60 7.66
N PHE A 23 -17.04 12.61 6.93
CA PHE A 23 -16.26 12.78 5.73
C PHE A 23 -17.01 12.16 4.54
N ASN A 24 -17.02 12.82 3.38
CA ASN A 24 -17.81 12.39 2.23
C ASN A 24 -16.94 12.31 0.96
N PRO A 25 -16.12 11.26 0.81
CA PRO A 25 -15.37 11.01 -0.41
C PRO A 25 -16.27 10.45 -1.52
N ASP A 26 -15.88 10.65 -2.77
CA ASP A 26 -16.54 9.99 -3.91
C ASP A 26 -16.19 8.51 -3.89
N LEU A 27 -17.19 7.63 -3.73
CA LEU A 27 -16.99 6.18 -3.74
C LEU A 27 -17.39 5.60 -5.10
N ILE A 28 -16.47 4.90 -5.74
CA ILE A 28 -16.69 4.21 -7.01
C ILE A 28 -16.44 2.72 -6.79
N ILE A 29 -17.46 1.91 -7.12
CA ILE A 29 -17.39 0.45 -6.98
C ILE A 29 -17.04 -0.15 -8.33
N VAL A 30 -15.77 -0.48 -8.52
CA VAL A 30 -15.19 -1.06 -9.74
C VAL A 30 -13.93 -1.84 -9.36
N ASP A 31 -13.49 -2.74 -10.24
CA ASP A 31 -12.16 -3.35 -10.09
C ASP A 31 -11.07 -2.30 -10.28
N ASP A 32 -10.11 -2.26 -9.35
CA ASP A 32 -9.08 -1.21 -9.26
C ASP A 32 -8.22 -1.13 -10.53
N GLU A 33 -7.91 -2.27 -11.12
CA GLU A 33 -7.17 -2.42 -12.39
C GLU A 33 -7.91 -1.88 -13.62
N ASN A 34 -9.23 -1.68 -13.54
CA ASN A 34 -10.09 -1.22 -14.63
C ASN A 34 -10.60 0.21 -14.45
N TYR A 35 -10.22 0.89 -13.37
CA TYR A 35 -10.66 2.25 -13.11
C TYR A 35 -9.99 3.24 -14.07
N ASN A 36 -10.80 4.00 -14.81
CA ASN A 36 -10.33 5.09 -15.67
C ASN A 36 -11.04 6.41 -15.31
N PRO A 37 -10.36 7.35 -14.65
CA PRO A 37 -10.98 8.60 -14.20
C PRO A 37 -11.16 9.59 -15.36
N LYS A 38 -12.17 10.46 -15.26
CA LYS A 38 -12.32 11.61 -16.18
C LYS A 38 -11.20 12.64 -16.00
N LEU A 39 -10.73 12.82 -14.77
CA LEU A 39 -9.65 13.71 -14.40
C LEU A 39 -8.57 12.89 -13.72
N LYS A 40 -7.36 12.91 -14.29
CA LYS A 40 -6.21 12.20 -13.75
C LYS A 40 -5.80 12.80 -12.39
N PRO A 41 -5.55 11.98 -11.35
CA PRO A 41 -5.07 12.46 -10.06
C PRO A 41 -3.59 12.81 -10.05
N ASP A 42 -3.21 13.71 -9.14
CA ASP A 42 -1.81 14.03 -8.83
C ASP A 42 -1.19 13.06 -7.82
N VAL A 43 -2.02 12.38 -7.01
CA VAL A 43 -1.58 11.42 -6.00
C VAL A 43 -2.50 10.20 -6.01
N ILE A 44 -1.91 9.01 -6.03
CA ILE A 44 -2.61 7.73 -5.89
C ILE A 44 -2.03 7.00 -4.68
N LEU A 45 -2.91 6.53 -3.80
CA LEU A 45 -2.59 5.63 -2.70
C LEU A 45 -3.11 4.24 -3.05
N ILE A 46 -2.21 3.25 -3.08
CA ILE A 46 -2.53 1.85 -3.33
C ILE A 46 -2.29 1.08 -2.04
N ASP A 47 -3.36 0.70 -1.35
CA ASP A 47 -3.32 -0.33 -0.32
C ASP A 47 -3.65 -1.67 -0.98
N ALA A 48 -2.61 -2.39 -1.43
CA ALA A 48 -2.79 -3.49 -2.36
C ALA A 48 -3.27 -4.76 -1.64
N PRO A 49 -4.17 -5.55 -2.27
CA PRO A 49 -4.50 -6.88 -1.77
C PRO A 49 -3.22 -7.73 -1.74
N CYS A 50 -2.93 -8.33 -0.58
CA CYS A 50 -1.71 -9.10 -0.35
C CYS A 50 -1.97 -10.30 0.58
N SER A 51 -0.95 -11.10 0.83
CA SER A 51 -1.01 -12.27 1.72
C SER A 51 -1.26 -11.91 3.19
N ALA A 52 -1.20 -10.62 3.54
CA ALA A 52 -1.44 -10.08 4.88
C ALA A 52 -0.55 -10.65 5.99
N THR A 53 0.56 -11.33 5.65
CA THR A 53 1.48 -12.00 6.60
C THR A 53 2.05 -11.08 7.68
N GLY A 54 2.06 -9.76 7.46
CA GLY A 54 2.43 -8.77 8.47
C GLY A 54 1.40 -8.59 9.58
N THR A 55 0.17 -9.06 9.39
CA THR A 55 -0.92 -8.97 10.39
C THR A 55 -0.90 -10.09 11.43
N ILE A 56 0.14 -10.92 11.47
CA ILE A 56 0.26 -12.09 12.36
C ILE A 56 -0.04 -11.78 13.84
N ARG A 57 0.29 -10.58 14.34
CA ARG A 57 -0.01 -10.19 15.73
C ARG A 57 -1.52 -10.17 16.02
N LYS A 58 -2.33 -9.76 15.04
CA LYS A 58 -3.79 -9.70 15.13
C LYS A 58 -4.44 -11.01 14.69
N ASN A 59 -3.83 -11.70 13.73
CA ASN A 59 -4.30 -12.93 13.11
C ASN A 59 -3.23 -14.02 13.25
N PRO A 60 -3.05 -14.63 14.43
CA PRO A 60 -1.95 -15.57 14.70
C PRO A 60 -2.02 -16.84 13.85
N ASP A 61 -3.19 -17.17 13.31
CA ASP A 61 -3.45 -18.34 12.49
C ASP A 61 -3.24 -18.10 10.98
N ILE A 62 -2.72 -16.94 10.58
CA ILE A 62 -2.57 -16.55 9.18
C ILE A 62 -1.71 -17.50 8.34
N PHE A 63 -0.74 -18.18 8.95
CA PHE A 63 0.11 -19.18 8.29
C PHE A 63 -0.49 -20.58 8.27
N LEU A 64 -1.54 -20.82 9.08
CA LEU A 64 -2.24 -22.11 9.15
C LEU A 64 -3.44 -22.14 8.19
N LYS A 65 -4.01 -20.96 7.91
CA LYS A 65 -5.13 -20.83 6.98
C LYS A 65 -4.62 -20.95 5.53
N PRO A 66 -5.36 -21.64 4.66
CA PRO A 66 -5.18 -21.47 3.22
C PRO A 66 -5.30 -19.98 2.89
N ALA A 67 -4.35 -19.45 2.12
CA ALA A 67 -4.46 -18.09 1.65
C ALA A 67 -5.77 -17.94 0.84
N PRO A 68 -6.55 -16.87 1.04
CA PRO A 68 -7.83 -16.70 0.35
C PRO A 68 -7.67 -16.59 -1.17
N ASN A 69 -6.47 -16.26 -1.64
CA ASN A 69 -6.02 -16.29 -3.03
C ASN A 69 -4.65 -16.97 -3.09
N ASN A 70 -4.30 -17.59 -4.23
CA ASN A 70 -2.91 -18.01 -4.44
C ASN A 70 -2.00 -16.76 -4.49
N LEU A 71 -0.75 -16.91 -4.02
CA LEU A 71 0.24 -15.84 -4.04
C LEU A 71 0.50 -15.31 -5.46
N ASP A 72 0.50 -16.19 -6.46
CA ASP A 72 0.67 -15.80 -7.87
C ASP A 72 -0.48 -14.90 -8.37
N ASP A 73 -1.71 -15.20 -7.96
CA ASP A 73 -2.88 -14.37 -8.31
C ASP A 73 -2.79 -12.99 -7.65
N LEU A 74 -2.37 -12.94 -6.38
CA LEU A 74 -2.16 -11.67 -5.66
C LEU A 74 -1.09 -10.82 -6.33
N ILE A 75 0.01 -11.45 -6.73
CA ILE A 75 1.10 -10.79 -7.46
C ILE A 75 0.59 -10.21 -8.78
N LEU A 76 -0.20 -10.97 -9.54
CA LEU A 76 -0.77 -10.52 -10.80
C LEU A 76 -1.71 -9.32 -10.61
N ILE A 77 -2.56 -9.37 -9.59
CA ILE A 77 -3.45 -8.25 -9.23
C ILE A 77 -2.64 -7.01 -8.83
N GLN A 78 -1.61 -7.16 -7.99
CA GLN A 78 -0.73 -6.06 -7.59
C GLN A 78 -0.06 -5.40 -8.80
N ASP A 79 0.47 -6.21 -9.74
CA ASP A 79 1.09 -5.73 -10.98
C ASP A 79 0.07 -4.96 -11.85
N ASN A 80 -1.15 -5.47 -12.00
CA ASN A 80 -2.21 -4.83 -12.77
C ASN A 80 -2.65 -3.50 -12.16
N ILE A 81 -2.81 -3.43 -10.83
CA ILE A 81 -3.17 -2.20 -10.12
C ILE A 81 -2.06 -1.15 -10.28
N LEU A 82 -0.79 -1.52 -10.09
CA LEU A 82 0.35 -0.62 -10.28
C LEU A 82 0.40 -0.09 -11.73
N LYS A 83 0.21 -0.96 -12.71
CA LYS A 83 0.17 -0.58 -14.13
C LYS A 83 -0.98 0.38 -14.43
N ASN A 84 -2.18 0.13 -13.89
CA ASN A 84 -3.30 1.03 -14.10
C ASN A 84 -3.04 2.40 -13.43
N ALA A 85 -2.53 2.41 -12.20
CA ALA A 85 -2.17 3.63 -11.49
C ALA A 85 -1.18 4.49 -12.30
N ALA A 86 -0.16 3.87 -12.91
CA ALA A 86 0.77 4.56 -13.78
C ALA A 86 0.11 5.22 -15.00
N ASN A 87 -0.91 4.56 -15.59
CA ASN A 87 -1.62 5.09 -16.76
C ASN A 87 -2.50 6.30 -16.43
N ILE A 88 -3.12 6.29 -15.26
CA ILE A 88 -4.12 7.29 -14.87
C ILE A 88 -3.53 8.46 -14.07
N LEU A 89 -2.27 8.39 -13.63
CA LEU A 89 -1.59 9.48 -12.90
C LEU A 89 -1.24 10.66 -13.82
N ASN A 90 -1.25 11.87 -13.27
CA ASN A 90 -0.67 13.05 -13.91
C ASN A 90 0.87 12.99 -13.94
N ASN A 91 1.47 13.69 -14.91
CA ASN A 91 2.91 13.95 -14.91
C ASN A 91 3.31 14.68 -13.63
N ASN A 92 4.47 14.36 -13.04
CA ASN A 92 4.89 14.82 -11.71
C ASN A 92 4.03 14.33 -10.54
N GLY A 93 3.06 13.44 -10.78
CA GLY A 93 2.26 12.85 -9.74
C GLY A 93 3.01 11.79 -8.93
N PHE A 94 2.40 11.35 -7.84
CA PHE A 94 2.95 10.39 -6.90
C PHE A 94 2.08 9.14 -6.78
N ILE A 95 2.72 7.98 -6.65
CA ILE A 95 2.08 6.72 -6.29
C ILE A 95 2.70 6.26 -4.97
N MET A 96 1.87 6.12 -3.93
CA MET A 96 2.26 5.45 -2.70
C MET A 96 1.71 4.02 -2.73
N TYR A 97 2.59 3.03 -2.75
CA TYR A 97 2.21 1.62 -2.74
C TYR A 97 2.50 1.00 -1.37
N ILE A 98 1.49 0.33 -0.81
CA ILE A 98 1.48 -0.22 0.53
C ILE A 98 1.01 -1.68 0.49
N THR A 99 1.67 -2.55 1.25
CA THR A 99 1.14 -3.88 1.59
C THR A 99 1.32 -4.17 3.08
N CYS A 100 0.42 -4.96 3.65
CA CYS A 100 0.57 -5.54 4.98
C CYS A 100 1.21 -6.95 4.95
N SER A 101 2.12 -7.18 3.99
CA SER A 101 2.84 -8.44 3.81
C SER A 101 4.31 -8.32 4.21
N LEU A 102 4.85 -9.37 4.85
CA LEU A 102 6.27 -9.53 5.12
C LEU A 102 7.04 -10.11 3.94
N GLN A 103 6.34 -10.60 2.90
CA GLN A 103 6.98 -11.21 1.75
C GLN A 103 7.54 -10.14 0.81
N LYS A 104 8.86 -10.18 0.56
CA LYS A 104 9.50 -9.25 -0.38
C LYS A 104 8.92 -9.32 -1.80
N ILE A 105 8.34 -10.45 -2.16
CA ILE A 105 7.71 -10.63 -3.48
C ILE A 105 6.47 -9.77 -3.67
N GLU A 106 5.82 -9.31 -2.60
CA GLU A 106 4.65 -8.42 -2.63
C GLU A 106 5.01 -6.96 -2.25
N GLY A 107 6.31 -6.71 -1.99
CA GLY A 107 6.84 -5.40 -1.61
C GLY A 107 7.94 -4.96 -2.57
N GLU A 108 9.20 -5.04 -2.14
CA GLU A 108 10.37 -4.54 -2.88
C GLU A 108 10.42 -5.10 -4.31
N ARG A 109 10.22 -6.41 -4.49
CA ARG A 109 10.31 -7.04 -5.82
C ARG A 109 9.20 -6.59 -6.77
N ARG A 110 8.03 -6.18 -6.26
CA ARG A 110 6.96 -5.60 -7.10
C ARG A 110 7.39 -4.24 -7.62
N ILE A 111 7.95 -3.41 -6.74
CA ILE A 111 8.42 -2.08 -7.10
C ILE A 111 9.62 -2.14 -8.04
N GLU A 112 10.58 -3.03 -7.78
CA GLU A 112 11.71 -3.29 -8.68
C GLU A 112 11.23 -3.68 -10.09
N LYS A 113 10.30 -4.64 -10.19
CA LYS A 113 9.69 -5.03 -11.47
C LYS A 113 8.98 -3.86 -12.14
N PHE A 114 8.16 -3.11 -11.40
CA PHE A 114 7.43 -1.96 -11.92
C PHE A 114 8.37 -0.91 -12.52
N LEU A 115 9.48 -0.59 -11.83
CA LEU A 115 10.46 0.40 -12.29
C LEU A 115 11.23 -0.05 -13.53
N LEU A 116 11.45 -1.37 -13.70
CA LEU A 116 12.02 -1.93 -14.94
C LEU A 116 11.07 -1.78 -16.13
N GLU A 117 9.76 -1.86 -15.89
CA GLU A 117 8.73 -1.76 -16.94
C GLU A 117 8.30 -0.30 -17.23
N GLN A 118 8.39 0.59 -16.23
CA GLN A 118 7.92 1.98 -16.27
C GLN A 118 9.08 2.97 -16.11
N ASN A 119 9.79 3.23 -17.21
CA ASN A 119 10.99 4.09 -17.22
C ASN A 119 10.76 5.57 -16.86
N LYS A 120 9.51 6.02 -16.74
CA LYS A 120 9.13 7.37 -16.31
C LYS A 120 8.96 7.50 -14.80
N PHE A 121 9.27 6.47 -14.02
CA PHE A 121 9.11 6.51 -12.58
C PHE A 121 10.44 6.39 -11.85
N SER A 122 10.53 7.11 -10.73
CA SER A 122 11.66 7.07 -9.82
C SER A 122 11.18 6.92 -8.38
N ILE A 123 12.04 6.35 -7.53
CA ILE A 123 11.77 6.22 -6.09
C ILE A 123 11.99 7.58 -5.43
N VAL A 124 11.04 7.99 -4.61
CA VAL A 124 11.21 9.10 -3.67
C VAL A 124 11.61 8.50 -2.33
N PRO A 125 12.89 8.62 -1.92
CA PRO A 125 13.36 7.97 -0.70
C PRO A 125 12.71 8.59 0.52
N PHE A 126 12.22 7.73 1.42
CA PHE A 126 11.75 8.20 2.73
C PHE A 126 12.91 8.74 3.57
N THR A 127 12.68 9.85 4.24
CA THR A 127 13.60 10.43 5.21
C THR A 127 13.03 10.29 6.61
N THR A 128 13.92 10.23 7.60
CA THR A 128 13.56 10.02 9.01
C THR A 128 13.47 11.31 9.80
N ASN A 129 13.79 12.46 9.19
CA ASN A 129 13.82 13.77 9.84
C ASN A 129 12.47 14.12 10.49
N ASP A 130 11.37 13.94 9.74
CA ASP A 130 10.02 14.21 10.23
C ASP A 130 9.43 13.03 11.01
N TYR A 131 10.02 11.84 10.87
CA TYR A 131 9.52 10.59 11.42
C TYR A 131 10.62 9.76 12.10
N PRO A 132 11.18 10.23 13.24
CA PRO A 132 12.29 9.53 13.92
C PRO A 132 11.96 8.09 14.31
N MET A 133 10.67 7.76 14.53
CA MET A 133 10.25 6.39 14.84
C MET A 133 10.49 5.40 13.70
N LEU A 134 10.72 5.87 12.47
CA LEU A 134 10.99 5.06 11.29
C LEU A 134 12.48 4.85 11.02
N GLU A 135 13.38 5.32 11.89
CA GLU A 135 14.83 5.24 11.69
C GLU A 135 15.31 3.83 11.31
N ASN A 136 14.79 2.80 11.97
CA ASN A 136 15.14 1.40 11.71
C ASN A 136 14.24 0.71 10.67
N CYS A 137 13.36 1.46 10.01
CA CYS A 137 12.42 0.95 9.02
C CYS A 137 12.77 1.39 7.59
N VAL A 138 13.55 2.45 7.41
CA VAL A 138 13.93 2.92 6.07
C VAL A 138 14.99 1.99 5.48
N THR A 139 14.74 1.48 4.28
CA THR A 139 15.68 0.59 3.57
C THR A 139 16.70 1.38 2.77
N LYS A 140 17.78 0.74 2.34
CA LYS A 140 18.84 1.40 1.54
C LYS A 140 18.33 1.90 0.19
N GLU A 141 17.34 1.22 -0.35
CA GLU A 141 16.65 1.53 -1.60
C GLU A 141 15.69 2.72 -1.46
N GLY A 142 15.44 3.20 -0.23
CA GLY A 142 14.55 4.33 0.05
C GLY A 142 13.10 3.94 0.35
N PHE A 143 12.80 2.66 0.56
CA PHE A 143 11.48 2.19 0.99
C PHE A 143 11.32 2.26 2.51
N VAL A 144 10.12 1.99 3.00
CA VAL A 144 9.86 1.73 4.42
C VAL A 144 9.39 0.29 4.60
N ARG A 145 10.13 -0.46 5.42
CA ARG A 145 9.82 -1.82 5.84
C ARG A 145 9.65 -1.84 7.36
N ILE A 146 8.41 -1.95 7.79
CA ILE A 146 8.06 -2.08 9.21
C ILE A 146 7.96 -3.59 9.50
N LEU A 147 8.85 -4.12 10.33
CA LEU A 147 8.66 -5.44 10.92
C LEU A 147 7.90 -5.31 12.25
N PRO A 148 7.29 -6.39 12.76
CA PRO A 148 6.48 -6.30 13.96
C PRO A 148 7.20 -5.71 15.19
N ASN A 149 8.53 -5.82 15.25
CA ASN A 149 9.38 -5.30 16.32
C ASN A 149 10.22 -4.06 15.92
N SER A 150 10.04 -3.51 14.71
CA SER A 150 10.91 -2.43 14.19
C SER A 150 10.58 -1.05 14.76
N LEU A 151 9.34 -0.79 15.15
CA LEU A 151 8.95 0.52 15.68
C LEU A 151 9.45 0.68 17.11
N ASN A 152 10.23 1.73 17.34
CA ASN A 152 10.76 2.08 18.65
C ASN A 152 10.00 3.28 19.22
N PHE A 153 8.93 3.00 19.95
CA PHE A 153 8.23 4.04 20.69
C PHE A 153 8.99 4.32 21.99
N LYS A 154 9.50 5.55 22.14
CA LYS A 154 10.11 6.02 23.40
C LYS A 154 9.02 6.30 24.44
N SER A 155 8.28 5.27 24.84
CA SER A 155 7.21 5.35 25.83
C SER A 155 7.35 4.22 26.85
N SER A 156 7.40 4.57 28.14
CA SER A 156 7.42 3.59 29.23
C SER A 156 6.10 2.81 29.38
N ASN A 157 5.02 3.30 28.76
CA ASN A 157 3.66 2.81 28.98
C ASN A 157 3.11 2.00 27.79
N VAL A 158 3.86 1.91 26.69
CA VAL A 158 3.44 1.20 25.48
C VAL A 158 4.52 0.20 25.11
N THR A 159 4.16 -1.09 25.11
CA THR A 159 5.05 -2.13 24.60
C THR A 159 5.35 -1.88 23.12
N ASN A 160 6.63 -1.89 22.76
CA ASN A 160 7.02 -1.80 21.35
C ASN A 160 6.42 -2.96 20.56
N GLY A 161 5.81 -2.66 19.42
CA GLY A 161 5.19 -3.66 18.56
C GLY A 161 4.18 -3.06 17.59
N SER A 162 4.18 -3.51 16.34
CA SER A 162 3.19 -3.11 15.32
C SER A 162 2.96 -4.22 14.29
N ASP A 163 2.01 -4.03 13.37
CA ASP A 163 1.85 -4.99 12.27
C ASP A 163 2.99 -4.75 11.28
N GLY A 164 3.32 -5.78 10.50
CA GLY A 164 4.30 -5.68 9.45
C GLY A 164 3.74 -4.96 8.22
N PHE A 165 4.51 -4.03 7.65
CA PHE A 165 4.14 -3.31 6.44
C PHE A 165 5.33 -3.11 5.51
N PHE A 166 5.03 -2.98 4.23
CA PHE A 166 5.90 -2.39 3.22
C PHE A 166 5.24 -1.12 2.68
N VAL A 167 6.04 -0.08 2.49
CA VAL A 167 5.61 1.18 1.86
C VAL A 167 6.69 1.65 0.89
N SER A 168 6.27 2.08 -0.29
CA SER A 168 7.12 2.78 -1.25
C SER A 168 6.42 4.05 -1.73
N LEU A 169 7.21 5.05 -2.11
CA LEU A 169 6.74 6.27 -2.73
C LEU A 169 7.44 6.42 -4.08
N LEU A 170 6.65 6.51 -5.13
CA LEU A 170 7.11 6.66 -6.51
C LEU A 170 6.66 8.00 -7.04
N ARG A 171 7.47 8.63 -7.87
CA ARG A 171 7.11 9.85 -8.60
C ARG A 171 7.20 9.58 -10.10
N MET A 172 6.23 10.08 -10.84
CA MET A 172 6.29 10.12 -12.30
C MET A 172 7.10 11.32 -12.75
N ASP A 173 8.21 11.08 -13.42
CA ASP A 173 9.05 12.10 -14.03
C ASP A 173 8.39 12.70 -15.28
N LYS A 174 8.89 13.86 -15.73
CA LYS A 174 8.33 14.59 -16.88
C LYS A 174 8.56 13.87 -18.21
#